data_AF-J0L8V7-F1
#
_entry.id   AF-J0L8V7-F1
#
_cell.length_a   1.000
_cell.length_b   1.000
_cell.length_c   1.000
_cell.angle_alpha   90.00
_cell.angle_beta   90.00
_cell.angle_gamma   90.00
#
_symmetry.space_group_name_H-M   'P 1'
#
loop_
_entity.id
_entity.type
_entity.pdbx_description
1 polymer ?
#
loop_
_entity_poly.entity_id
_entity_poly.type
_entity_poly.pdbx_seq_one_letter_code
_entity_poly.pdbx_strand_id
1 'polypeptide(L)'
;MDDDLSDFQDWRNKSYASPPVWLVQDEHGVEYVADKILSVGAAWSCKNWVAHAAERLEADGSAVKLDKPVVIKDSFILPARAEISSEGAILQHIHRNGQIAGVPTMISHFRVQHHDGTPVRNVQLPPDLQRILHIPTRVRYRLFLTAYEIDHIFTACSTVKECLKVMYDALEVSRHAHEEHGVTHRDLNPFNILRRVDAPPLPEPAGTKHRPVYIERLLSYEDPVPSMPTCVLLDFDNAFWADKSTRAWRTATPGFIARTLSLRRLSGAQRVDVLPPIEALTGNAKDAYTRFHGEERYQLASGFHANAVIADEEDPPNIGAVPRTSVMGADEENPFNSAVVPRPSDQGSDDEADPLHGAVIPHSPRHDAESGYWVLAWSLTTALPRGALIEDDDTAEMSRLIVHFDAHRVGEYTANDERNAFFLLDAVAWGLVLHQGFRSIAPFMRKLSKVVSPEYGWVTSPLDPYHLHEAMQRLILEEVFRLEREGDLEIDMETRRQPVRQSAADVGLAATAQRVHAAHSARQITASGTTGEWTHLLWLFLCTLTFTRRRGTPDKIGKAQPDHFDEECSWSVHLGRVDLSRHRRCT
;
A
#
# COMPACT_ATOMS: atom_id res chain seq x y z
N MET A 1 -14.56 -29.21 -16.62
CA MET A 1 -13.10 -28.99 -16.53
C MET A 1 -12.93 -28.01 -15.39
N ASP A 2 -13.11 -28.55 -14.18
CA ASP A 2 -12.78 -27.88 -12.93
C ASP A 2 -11.36 -28.31 -12.63
N ASP A 3 -10.38 -27.48 -12.98
CA ASP A 3 -9.00 -27.70 -12.57
C ASP A 3 -8.86 -27.25 -11.11
N ASP A 4 -8.34 -28.19 -10.33
CA ASP A 4 -8.22 -28.16 -8.89
C ASP A 4 -7.29 -27.04 -8.42
N LEU A 5 -7.87 -25.92 -7.98
CA LEU A 5 -7.15 -24.78 -7.41
C LEU A 5 -6.54 -25.07 -6.02
N SER A 6 -6.74 -26.26 -5.45
CA SER A 6 -6.18 -26.65 -4.15
C SER A 6 -4.67 -26.90 -4.20
N ASP A 7 -4.10 -27.21 -5.37
CA ASP A 7 -2.67 -27.48 -5.58
C ASP A 7 -1.76 -26.23 -5.57
N PHE A 8 -2.37 -25.03 -5.48
CA PHE A 8 -1.66 -23.76 -5.43
C PHE A 8 -1.43 -23.25 -4.01
N GLN A 9 -2.08 -23.81 -2.99
CA GLN A 9 -2.02 -23.29 -1.61
C GLN A 9 -0.90 -23.88 -0.74
N ASP A 10 -0.22 -24.95 -1.18
CA ASP A 10 0.79 -25.61 -0.37
C ASP A 10 2.15 -25.73 -1.07
N TRP A 11 2.81 -24.60 -1.26
CA TRP A 11 4.18 -24.54 -1.80
C TRP A 11 5.21 -25.23 -0.88
N ARG A 12 4.89 -25.40 0.40
CA ARG A 12 5.77 -25.99 1.42
C ARG A 12 5.95 -27.50 1.25
N ASN A 13 5.06 -28.16 0.50
CA ASN A 13 5.02 -29.60 0.35
C ASN A 13 5.47 -30.11 -1.04
N LYS A 14 6.01 -29.24 -1.92
CA LYS A 14 6.51 -29.67 -3.25
C LYS A 14 7.97 -30.15 -3.17
N SER A 15 8.42 -30.95 -4.14
CA SER A 15 9.77 -31.56 -4.17
C SER A 15 10.96 -30.59 -4.18
N TYR A 16 10.74 -29.30 -4.41
CA TYR A 16 11.72 -28.23 -4.24
C TYR A 16 11.80 -27.67 -2.80
N ALA A 17 10.91 -28.11 -1.90
CA ALA A 17 10.89 -27.75 -0.48
C ALA A 17 11.83 -28.62 0.38
N SER A 18 12.42 -29.69 -0.19
CA SER A 18 13.63 -30.32 0.31
C SER A 18 14.81 -29.76 -0.50
N PRO A 19 15.77 -29.04 0.12
CA PRO A 19 16.69 -28.20 -0.64
C PRO A 19 17.71 -29.02 -1.43
N PRO A 20 17.86 -28.83 -2.76
CA PRO A 20 19.21 -28.61 -3.25
C PRO A 20 19.73 -27.35 -2.54
N VAL A 21 20.97 -27.38 -2.06
CA VAL A 21 21.65 -26.16 -1.59
C VAL A 21 21.65 -25.19 -2.77
N TRP A 22 20.85 -24.13 -2.70
CA TRP A 22 20.81 -23.12 -3.75
C TRP A 22 22.04 -22.23 -3.56
N LEU A 23 23.09 -22.51 -4.35
CA LEU A 23 24.27 -21.66 -4.39
C LEU A 23 23.98 -20.43 -5.24
N VAL A 24 24.17 -19.27 -4.65
CA VAL A 24 23.90 -18.00 -5.30
C VAL A 24 25.14 -17.14 -5.27
N GLN A 25 25.67 -16.81 -6.45
CA GLN A 25 26.83 -15.94 -6.58
C GLN A 25 26.44 -14.46 -6.59
N ASP A 26 27.26 -13.64 -5.93
CA ASP A 26 27.26 -12.18 -6.09
C ASP A 26 28.09 -11.72 -7.31
N GLU A 27 28.23 -10.41 -7.50
CA GLU A 27 28.99 -9.84 -8.64
C GLU A 27 30.51 -10.08 -8.54
N HIS A 28 31.00 -10.48 -7.36
CA HIS A 28 32.40 -10.78 -7.09
C HIS A 28 32.69 -12.29 -7.11
N GLY A 29 31.68 -13.12 -7.34
CA GLY A 29 31.80 -14.58 -7.37
C GLY A 29 31.77 -15.23 -5.97
N VAL A 30 31.39 -14.49 -4.93
CA VAL A 30 31.18 -15.07 -3.59
C VAL A 30 29.90 -15.91 -3.63
N GLU A 31 29.99 -17.18 -3.25
CA GLU A 31 28.84 -18.08 -3.25
C GLU A 31 28.13 -18.08 -1.90
N TYR A 32 26.85 -17.74 -1.91
CA TYR A 32 25.98 -17.78 -0.74
C TYR A 32 25.15 -19.06 -0.74
N VAL A 33 25.00 -19.67 0.43
CA VAL A 33 24.12 -20.82 0.64
C VAL A 33 22.74 -20.27 1.00
N ALA A 34 21.81 -20.26 0.04
CA ALA A 34 20.43 -19.89 0.33
C ALA A 34 19.73 -21.05 1.06
N ASP A 35 19.61 -20.90 2.38
CA ASP A 35 19.08 -21.91 3.31
C ASP A 35 17.55 -21.88 3.43
N LYS A 36 16.92 -20.73 3.12
CA LYS A 36 15.47 -20.55 3.26
C LYS A 36 14.92 -19.63 2.18
N ILE A 37 13.93 -20.12 1.44
CA ILE A 37 13.14 -19.28 0.54
C ILE A 37 12.11 -18.50 1.38
N LEU A 38 12.18 -17.17 1.31
CA LEU A 38 11.29 -16.28 2.05
C LEU A 38 10.03 -15.96 1.25
N SER A 39 10.15 -15.78 -0.07
CA SER A 39 9.03 -15.46 -0.94
C SER A 39 9.31 -15.88 -2.38
N VAL A 40 8.28 -16.30 -3.10
CA VAL A 40 8.31 -16.52 -4.54
C VAL A 40 7.11 -15.81 -5.15
N GLY A 41 7.36 -14.89 -6.08
CA GLY A 41 6.33 -14.16 -6.80
C GLY A 41 5.48 -15.08 -7.68
N ALA A 42 4.29 -14.60 -8.05
CA ALA A 42 3.34 -15.36 -8.85
C ALA A 42 3.95 -15.91 -10.14
N ALA A 43 3.54 -17.13 -10.49
CA ALA A 43 3.91 -17.73 -11.76
C ALA A 43 3.46 -16.82 -12.93
N TRP A 44 4.30 -16.74 -13.96
CA TRP A 44 4.01 -16.07 -15.25
C TRP A 44 4.09 -14.54 -15.31
N SER A 45 4.03 -13.80 -14.20
CA SER A 45 4.10 -12.33 -14.25
C SER A 45 5.52 -11.77 -14.11
N CYS A 46 6.26 -12.15 -13.05
CA CYS A 46 7.60 -11.61 -12.78
C CYS A 46 8.64 -12.61 -12.26
N LYS A 47 8.27 -13.82 -11.78
CA LYS A 47 9.22 -14.80 -11.19
C LYS A 47 10.26 -14.16 -10.23
N ASN A 48 9.84 -13.18 -9.44
CA ASN A 48 10.70 -12.64 -8.39
C ASN A 48 10.84 -13.73 -7.31
N TRP A 49 11.98 -13.81 -6.65
CA TRP A 49 12.12 -14.63 -5.46
C TRP A 49 13.04 -13.95 -4.46
N VAL A 50 12.78 -14.25 -3.20
CA VAL A 50 13.52 -13.71 -2.06
C VAL A 50 13.96 -14.90 -1.22
N ALA A 51 15.21 -14.92 -0.83
CA ALA A 51 15.76 -15.95 0.04
C ALA A 51 16.69 -15.36 1.08
N HIS A 52 16.90 -16.16 2.11
CA HIS A 52 17.80 -15.93 3.21
C HIS A 52 19.02 -16.82 3.07
N ALA A 53 20.18 -16.27 3.41
CA ALA A 53 21.45 -16.97 3.49
C ALA A 53 22.18 -16.61 4.79
N ALA A 54 22.43 -17.59 5.65
CA ALA A 54 23.25 -17.46 6.86
C ALA A 54 24.71 -17.86 6.64
N GLU A 55 25.03 -18.48 5.51
CA GLU A 55 26.35 -19.04 5.22
C GLU A 55 26.81 -18.64 3.81
N ARG A 56 28.12 -18.55 3.64
CA ARG A 56 28.78 -18.47 2.33
C ARG A 56 29.80 -19.58 2.18
N LEU A 57 30.16 -19.95 0.96
CA LEU A 57 31.26 -20.86 0.71
C LEU A 57 32.57 -20.08 0.55
N GLU A 58 33.63 -20.62 1.15
CA GLU A 58 35.01 -20.21 0.88
C GLU A 58 35.53 -20.95 -0.37
N ALA A 59 36.70 -20.53 -0.88
CA ALA A 59 37.27 -21.07 -2.12
C ALA A 59 37.58 -22.58 -2.07
N ASP A 60 37.68 -23.17 -0.87
CA ASP A 60 37.86 -24.61 -0.67
C ASP A 60 36.53 -25.40 -0.59
N GLY A 61 35.39 -24.71 -0.75
CA GLY A 61 34.05 -25.28 -0.67
C GLY A 61 33.51 -25.44 0.76
N SER A 62 34.24 -24.99 1.78
CA SER A 62 33.75 -25.00 3.16
C SER A 62 32.73 -23.90 3.40
N ALA A 63 31.65 -24.21 4.12
CA ALA A 63 30.64 -23.24 4.50
C ALA A 63 31.07 -22.46 5.75
N VAL A 64 31.08 -21.13 5.65
CA VAL A 64 31.39 -20.20 6.74
C VAL A 64 30.14 -19.41 7.08
N LYS A 65 29.80 -19.42 8.37
CA LYS A 65 28.69 -18.63 8.91
C LYS A 65 28.99 -17.14 8.79
N LEU A 66 28.01 -16.41 8.29
CA LEU A 66 28.07 -14.96 8.15
C LEU A 66 27.87 -14.28 9.51
N ASP A 67 28.61 -13.19 9.76
CA ASP A 67 28.40 -12.34 10.93
C ASP A 67 27.00 -11.72 10.95
N LYS A 68 26.47 -11.42 9.76
CA LYS A 68 25.09 -10.99 9.53
C LYS A 68 24.51 -11.79 8.36
N PRO A 69 23.33 -12.39 8.51
CA PRO A 69 22.70 -13.07 7.39
C PRO A 69 22.39 -12.10 6.25
N VAL A 70 22.11 -12.63 5.07
CA VAL A 70 21.90 -11.88 3.85
C VAL A 70 20.55 -12.25 3.24
N VAL A 71 19.82 -11.25 2.79
CA VAL A 71 18.64 -11.42 1.96
C VAL A 71 19.03 -11.26 0.50
N ILE A 72 18.73 -12.27 -0.29
CA ILE A 72 18.97 -12.32 -1.72
C ILE A 72 17.62 -12.16 -2.42
N LYS A 73 17.50 -11.15 -3.26
CA LYS A 73 16.31 -10.90 -4.07
C LYS A 73 16.69 -10.89 -5.53
N ASP A 74 16.02 -11.73 -6.32
CA ASP A 74 16.02 -11.55 -7.77
C ASP A 74 14.68 -10.99 -8.23
N SER A 75 14.77 -9.95 -9.07
CA SER A 75 13.63 -9.34 -9.73
C SER A 75 13.81 -9.37 -11.25
N PHE A 76 12.74 -9.57 -11.99
CA PHE A 76 12.76 -9.37 -13.45
C PHE A 76 12.18 -8.01 -13.79
N ILE A 77 13.03 -7.11 -14.29
CA ILE A 77 12.68 -5.71 -14.54
C ILE A 77 12.88 -5.34 -16.01
N LEU A 78 12.19 -4.29 -16.47
CA LEU A 78 12.39 -3.75 -17.81
C LEU A 78 13.84 -3.27 -17.97
N PRO A 79 14.52 -3.54 -19.10
CA PRO A 79 15.90 -3.08 -19.33
C PRO A 79 16.08 -1.58 -19.10
N ALA A 80 15.12 -0.76 -19.54
CA ALA A 80 15.14 0.69 -19.35
C ALA A 80 15.11 1.13 -17.86
N ARG A 81 14.52 0.32 -16.97
CA ARG A 81 14.49 0.57 -15.52
C ARG A 81 15.74 0.09 -14.82
N ALA A 82 16.43 -0.92 -15.36
CA ALA A 82 17.48 -1.66 -14.66
C ALA A 82 18.68 -0.83 -14.21
N GLU A 83 19.01 0.22 -14.96
CA GLU A 83 20.20 1.05 -14.71
C GLU A 83 19.87 2.39 -14.03
N ILE A 84 18.60 2.82 -14.09
CA ILE A 84 18.20 4.18 -13.67
C ILE A 84 17.28 4.17 -12.45
N SER A 85 16.41 3.16 -12.34
CA SER A 85 15.34 3.10 -11.34
C SER A 85 15.11 1.67 -10.83
N SER A 86 16.17 0.86 -10.77
CA SER A 86 16.14 -0.44 -10.07
C SER A 86 16.15 -0.20 -8.58
N GLU A 87 15.61 -1.13 -7.80
CA GLU A 87 15.64 -1.06 -6.34
C GLU A 87 17.06 -0.84 -5.81
N GLY A 88 18.06 -1.58 -6.33
CA GLY A 88 19.46 -1.40 -5.94
C GLY A 88 19.98 0.02 -6.23
N ALA A 89 19.68 0.59 -7.39
CA ALA A 89 20.08 1.97 -7.71
C ALA A 89 19.42 3.00 -6.77
N ILE A 90 18.15 2.78 -6.40
CA ILE A 90 17.42 3.63 -5.45
C ILE A 90 18.03 3.52 -4.05
N LEU A 91 18.29 2.31 -3.57
CA LEU A 91 18.92 2.08 -2.25
C LEU A 91 20.33 2.67 -2.19
N GLN A 92 21.12 2.53 -3.26
CA GLN A 92 22.43 3.17 -3.38
C GLN A 92 22.33 4.70 -3.26
N HIS A 93 21.33 5.30 -3.91
CA HIS A 93 21.09 6.74 -3.85
C HIS A 93 20.60 7.22 -2.48
N ILE A 94 19.72 6.45 -1.83
CA ILE A 94 19.28 6.72 -0.44
C ILE A 94 20.50 6.70 0.49
N HIS A 95 21.45 5.78 0.31
CA HIS A 95 22.61 5.64 1.19
C HIS A 95 23.84 6.46 0.78
N ARG A 96 23.75 7.30 -0.26
CA ARG A 96 24.90 8.01 -0.84
C ARG A 96 25.66 8.93 0.13
N ASN A 97 24.97 9.44 1.15
CA ASN A 97 25.51 10.37 2.16
C ASN A 97 25.65 9.71 3.55
N GLY A 98 25.62 8.38 3.61
CA GLY A 98 25.60 7.62 4.84
C GLY A 98 24.39 6.69 4.92
N GLN A 99 24.44 5.74 5.85
CA GLN A 99 23.33 4.82 6.07
C GLN A 99 22.11 5.58 6.60
N ILE A 100 20.96 5.31 5.98
CA ILE A 100 19.67 5.85 6.42
C ILE A 100 19.03 4.80 7.31
N ALA A 101 18.82 5.16 8.57
CA ALA A 101 18.19 4.28 9.53
C ALA A 101 16.76 3.94 9.10
N GLY A 102 16.38 2.67 9.24
CA GLY A 102 15.07 2.16 8.82
C GLY A 102 14.97 1.84 7.33
N VAL A 103 16.06 1.93 6.57
CA VAL A 103 16.15 1.45 5.18
C VAL A 103 17.19 0.31 5.10
N PRO A 104 16.92 -0.78 4.36
CA PRO A 104 17.84 -1.91 4.26
C PRO A 104 19.19 -1.54 3.67
N THR A 105 20.27 -1.97 4.32
CA THR A 105 21.61 -1.79 3.77
C THR A 105 21.82 -2.71 2.59
N MET A 106 22.11 -2.12 1.43
CA MET A 106 22.50 -2.84 0.23
C MET A 106 23.96 -3.31 0.33
N ILE A 107 24.19 -4.59 0.02
CA ILE A 107 25.52 -5.20 -0.06
C ILE A 107 26.03 -5.12 -1.50
N SER A 108 25.25 -5.61 -2.46
CA SER A 108 25.59 -5.57 -3.89
C SER A 108 24.32 -5.64 -4.74
N HIS A 109 24.40 -5.16 -5.98
CA HIS A 109 23.29 -5.24 -6.91
C HIS A 109 23.77 -5.23 -8.36
N PHE A 110 23.24 -6.12 -9.21
CA PHE A 110 23.74 -6.26 -10.57
C PHE A 110 22.75 -6.97 -11.50
N ARG A 111 22.96 -6.80 -12.81
CA ARG A 111 22.24 -7.54 -13.85
C ARG A 111 22.83 -8.95 -13.97
N VAL A 112 22.00 -9.98 -13.83
CA VAL A 112 22.44 -11.37 -13.93
C VAL A 112 22.65 -11.74 -15.40
N GLN A 113 23.80 -12.35 -15.69
CA GLN A 113 24.21 -12.75 -17.04
C GLN A 113 24.45 -14.27 -17.09
N HIS A 114 24.28 -14.85 -18.28
CA HIS A 114 24.78 -16.18 -18.61
C HIS A 114 26.31 -16.17 -18.76
N HIS A 115 26.94 -17.35 -18.85
CA HIS A 115 28.39 -17.46 -19.05
C HIS A 115 28.91 -16.79 -20.33
N ASP A 116 28.05 -16.58 -21.32
CA ASP A 116 28.38 -15.88 -22.56
C ASP A 116 28.24 -14.34 -22.45
N GLY A 117 27.93 -13.81 -21.26
CA GLY A 117 27.71 -12.40 -20.99
C GLY A 117 26.32 -11.89 -21.36
N THR A 118 25.44 -12.73 -21.91
CA THR A 118 24.08 -12.30 -22.27
C THR A 118 23.18 -12.18 -21.03
N PRO A 119 22.34 -11.15 -20.93
CA PRO A 119 21.42 -11.02 -19.79
C PRO A 119 20.42 -12.16 -19.70
N VAL A 120 20.21 -12.67 -18.48
CA VAL A 120 19.14 -13.64 -18.21
C VAL A 120 17.78 -12.94 -18.36
N ARG A 121 16.86 -13.52 -19.14
CA ARG A 121 15.54 -12.94 -19.46
C ARG A 121 14.38 -13.78 -18.93
N ASN A 122 13.24 -13.14 -18.65
CA ASN A 122 12.03 -13.82 -18.18
C ASN A 122 11.40 -14.75 -19.23
N VAL A 123 11.46 -14.33 -20.50
CA VAL A 123 10.85 -15.00 -21.64
C VAL A 123 11.82 -14.95 -22.82
N GLN A 124 12.01 -16.07 -23.50
CA GLN A 124 12.70 -16.16 -24.78
C GLN A 124 11.68 -16.55 -25.85
N LEU A 125 11.15 -15.55 -26.56
CA LEU A 125 10.27 -15.75 -27.71
C LEU A 125 10.97 -15.26 -28.98
N PRO A 126 10.67 -15.85 -30.15
CA PRO A 126 11.03 -15.24 -31.43
C PRO A 126 10.53 -13.79 -31.49
N PRO A 127 11.31 -12.84 -32.04
CA PRO A 127 10.96 -11.42 -32.04
C PRO A 127 9.56 -11.12 -32.59
N ASP A 128 9.11 -11.87 -33.59
CA ASP A 128 7.81 -11.69 -34.22
C ASP A 128 6.66 -12.08 -33.28
N LEU A 129 6.78 -13.21 -32.57
CA LEU A 129 5.79 -13.63 -31.57
C LEU A 129 5.77 -12.69 -30.37
N GLN A 130 6.94 -12.19 -29.97
CA GLN A 130 7.03 -11.25 -28.86
C GLN A 130 6.33 -9.92 -29.17
N ARG A 131 6.48 -9.41 -30.40
CA ARG A 131 5.76 -8.21 -30.86
C ARG A 131 4.25 -8.46 -30.96
N ILE A 132 3.83 -9.59 -31.53
CA ILE A 132 2.41 -9.92 -31.69
C ILE A 132 1.70 -10.05 -30.34
N LEU A 133 2.36 -10.66 -29.35
CA LEU A 133 1.77 -10.90 -28.04
C LEU A 133 1.98 -9.75 -27.06
N HIS A 134 2.72 -8.71 -27.45
CA HIS A 134 3.06 -7.56 -26.60
C HIS A 134 3.65 -7.97 -25.24
N ILE A 135 4.44 -9.06 -25.19
CA ILE A 135 5.04 -9.54 -23.94
C ILE A 135 6.36 -8.80 -23.70
N PRO A 136 6.48 -7.96 -22.66
CA PRO A 136 7.69 -7.21 -22.40
C PRO A 136 8.87 -8.13 -22.07
N THR A 137 10.01 -7.90 -22.71
CA THR A 137 11.27 -8.53 -22.28
C THR A 137 11.72 -7.89 -20.97
N ARG A 138 11.94 -8.72 -19.95
CA ARG A 138 12.53 -8.30 -18.69
C ARG A 138 13.84 -9.03 -18.45
N VAL A 139 14.78 -8.36 -17.82
CA VAL A 139 16.08 -8.90 -17.44
C VAL A 139 16.11 -9.19 -15.95
N ARG A 140 16.76 -10.29 -15.56
CA ARG A 140 16.97 -10.64 -14.16
C ARG A 140 17.98 -9.69 -13.55
N TYR A 141 17.61 -9.14 -12.40
CA TYR A 141 18.41 -8.26 -11.58
C TYR A 141 18.51 -8.87 -10.20
N ARG A 142 19.72 -8.92 -9.65
CA ARG A 142 19.99 -9.49 -8.33
C ARG A 142 20.35 -8.38 -7.37
N LEU A 143 19.82 -8.48 -6.16
CA LEU A 143 20.05 -7.58 -5.05
C LEU A 143 20.40 -8.40 -3.81
N PHE A 144 21.49 -8.04 -3.15
CA PHE A 144 21.89 -8.56 -1.85
C PHE A 144 21.71 -7.47 -0.81
N LEU A 145 20.98 -7.77 0.25
CA LEU A 145 20.70 -6.87 1.37
C LEU A 145 21.18 -7.52 2.66
N THR A 146 21.61 -6.71 3.63
CA THR A 146 21.80 -7.21 4.98
C THR A 146 20.46 -7.69 5.53
N ALA A 147 20.39 -8.92 6.01
CA ALA A 147 19.26 -9.35 6.82
C ALA A 147 19.32 -8.63 8.17
N TYR A 148 18.17 -8.19 8.64
CA TYR A 148 18.01 -7.79 10.03
C TYR A 148 17.31 -8.92 10.78
N GLU A 149 17.42 -8.95 12.10
CA GLU A 149 16.48 -9.70 12.93
C GLU A 149 15.15 -8.92 12.91
N ILE A 150 14.39 -9.14 11.84
CA ILE A 150 13.15 -8.43 11.55
C ILE A 150 12.04 -9.44 11.40
N ASP A 151 10.97 -9.19 12.11
CA ASP A 151 9.72 -9.92 11.98
C ASP A 151 8.68 -9.00 11.33
N HIS A 152 7.77 -9.60 10.58
CA HIS A 152 6.65 -8.86 10.02
C HIS A 152 5.89 -8.13 11.12
N ILE A 153 5.42 -6.90 10.86
CA ILE A 153 4.68 -6.12 11.87
C ILE A 153 3.58 -6.95 12.54
N PHE A 154 2.99 -7.88 11.79
CA PHE A 154 1.94 -8.78 12.20
C PHE A 154 2.34 -9.88 13.18
N THR A 155 3.57 -10.38 13.11
CA THR A 155 4.09 -11.41 14.01
C THR A 155 4.90 -10.79 15.15
N ALA A 156 5.45 -9.59 14.93
CA ALA A 156 6.43 -8.98 15.81
C ALA A 156 5.83 -8.07 16.89
N CYS A 157 4.73 -7.38 16.59
CA CYS A 157 4.10 -6.46 17.54
C CYS A 157 3.18 -7.24 18.47
N SER A 158 3.48 -7.17 19.77
CA SER A 158 2.72 -7.85 20.82
C SER A 158 1.68 -6.94 21.50
N THR A 159 1.79 -5.62 21.29
CA THR A 159 0.81 -4.64 21.80
C THR A 159 0.45 -3.56 20.78
N VAL A 160 -0.66 -2.85 21.04
CA VAL A 160 -1.09 -1.69 20.25
C VAL A 160 -0.02 -0.59 20.30
N LYS A 161 0.57 -0.32 21.47
CA LYS A 161 1.64 0.69 21.59
C LYS A 161 2.83 0.38 20.70
N GLU A 162 3.27 -0.88 20.64
CA GLU A 162 4.37 -1.29 19.75
C GLU A 162 4.02 -1.07 18.28
N CYS A 163 2.81 -1.43 17.86
CA CYS A 163 2.32 -1.18 16.51
C CYS A 163 2.33 0.33 16.17
N LEU A 164 1.84 1.16 17.09
CA LEU A 164 1.84 2.62 16.94
C LEU A 164 3.26 3.20 16.84
N LYS A 165 4.22 2.67 17.62
CA LYS A 165 5.64 3.05 17.55
C LYS A 165 6.25 2.74 16.18
N VAL A 166 6.02 1.53 15.67
CA VAL A 166 6.45 1.11 14.33
C VAL A 166 5.87 2.03 13.25
N MET A 167 4.59 2.39 13.35
CA MET A 167 3.94 3.29 12.39
C MET A 167 4.42 4.73 12.47
N TYR A 168 4.71 5.25 13.67
CA TYR A 168 5.35 6.56 13.83
C TYR A 168 6.68 6.62 13.07
N ASP A 169 7.52 5.62 13.30
CA ASP A 169 8.84 5.57 12.68
C ASP A 169 8.77 5.28 11.19
N ALA A 170 7.79 4.50 10.71
CA ALA A 170 7.57 4.28 9.27
C ALA A 170 7.29 5.60 8.53
N LEU A 171 6.47 6.47 9.13
CA LEU A 171 6.21 7.82 8.62
C LEU A 171 7.49 8.69 8.64
N GLU A 172 8.29 8.60 9.70
CA GLU A 172 9.52 9.37 9.82
C GLU A 172 10.60 8.92 8.82
N VAL A 173 10.76 7.61 8.63
CA VAL A 173 11.71 7.04 7.65
C VAL A 173 11.29 7.43 6.23
N SER A 174 10.00 7.34 5.88
CA SER A 174 9.49 7.78 4.58
C SER A 174 9.69 9.28 4.36
N ARG A 175 9.38 10.12 5.36
CA ARG A 175 9.67 11.56 5.33
C ARG A 175 11.14 11.83 5.06
N HIS A 176 12.03 11.18 5.82
CA HIS A 176 13.46 11.42 5.75
C HIS A 176 14.06 11.00 4.41
N ALA A 177 13.64 9.84 3.86
CA ALA A 177 14.04 9.40 2.53
C ALA A 177 13.61 10.40 1.44
N HIS A 178 12.43 11.00 1.56
CA HIS A 178 11.98 12.03 0.62
C HIS A 178 12.73 13.36 0.80
N GLU A 179 12.89 13.83 2.04
CA GLU A 179 13.46 15.15 2.34
C GLU A 179 14.93 15.24 1.92
N GLU A 180 15.72 14.21 2.25
CA GLU A 180 17.17 14.21 1.98
C GLU A 180 17.51 13.70 0.56
N HIS A 181 16.69 12.79 0.01
CA HIS A 181 17.03 12.09 -1.23
C HIS A 181 15.99 12.20 -2.35
N GLY A 182 14.83 12.84 -2.12
CA GLY A 182 13.78 12.98 -3.13
C GLY A 182 13.18 11.64 -3.54
N VAL A 183 13.17 10.66 -2.63
CA VAL A 183 12.62 9.31 -2.86
C VAL A 183 11.29 9.14 -2.12
N THR A 184 10.22 8.79 -2.84
CA THR A 184 8.97 8.29 -2.24
C THR A 184 8.90 6.78 -2.37
N HIS A 185 8.34 6.10 -1.37
CA HIS A 185 8.26 4.64 -1.34
C HIS A 185 7.19 4.11 -2.30
N ARG A 186 6.01 4.76 -2.33
CA ARG A 186 4.85 4.45 -3.19
C ARG A 186 4.19 3.09 -3.02
N ASP A 187 4.74 2.19 -2.23
CA ASP A 187 4.09 0.90 -1.92
C ASP A 187 4.18 0.55 -0.44
N LEU A 188 3.85 1.52 0.41
CA LEU A 188 3.71 1.27 1.84
C LEU A 188 2.46 0.41 2.07
N ASN A 189 2.71 -0.80 2.55
CA ASN A 189 1.70 -1.76 2.94
C ASN A 189 2.27 -2.56 4.13
N PRO A 190 1.44 -3.34 4.83
CA PRO A 190 1.89 -3.99 6.06
C PRO A 190 2.99 -5.06 5.86
N PHE A 191 3.19 -5.55 4.64
CA PHE A 191 4.24 -6.53 4.33
C PHE A 191 5.60 -5.87 4.04
N ASN A 192 5.57 -4.58 3.68
CA ASN A 192 6.74 -3.76 3.41
C ASN A 192 7.17 -2.92 4.62
N ILE A 193 6.54 -3.10 5.78
CA ILE A 193 6.92 -2.47 7.05
C ILE A 193 7.20 -3.58 8.05
N LEU A 194 8.46 -3.72 8.45
CA LEU A 194 8.87 -4.72 9.43
C LEU A 194 9.21 -4.06 10.76
N ARG A 195 8.94 -4.75 11.86
CA ARG A 195 9.41 -4.33 13.17
C ARG A 195 10.86 -4.76 13.31
N ARG A 196 11.68 -3.82 13.77
CA ARG A 196 13.07 -4.06 14.09
C ARG A 196 13.17 -4.64 15.50
N VAL A 197 13.70 -5.86 15.61
CA VAL A 197 14.03 -6.50 16.89
C VAL A 197 15.54 -6.39 17.04
N ASP A 198 16.01 -5.86 18.15
CA ASP A 198 17.43 -5.85 18.57
C ASP A 198 18.46 -5.54 17.49
N ALA A 199 18.84 -4.26 17.37
CA ALA A 199 20.04 -3.93 16.62
C ALA A 199 20.75 -2.72 17.19
N PRO A 200 22.09 -2.70 17.12
CA PRO A 200 22.89 -1.62 17.65
C PRO A 200 22.49 -0.28 17.00
N PRO A 201 22.64 0.83 17.74
CA PRO A 201 22.52 2.16 17.16
C PRO A 201 23.44 2.26 15.93
N LEU A 202 22.89 2.73 14.81
CA LEU A 202 23.76 3.14 13.71
C LEU A 202 24.48 4.42 14.14
N PRO A 203 25.75 4.61 13.72
CA PRO A 203 26.42 5.87 13.92
C PRO A 203 25.60 6.99 13.28
N GLU A 204 25.45 8.10 13.99
CA GLU A 204 24.68 9.23 13.48
C GLU A 204 25.34 9.78 12.20
N PRO A 205 24.61 9.92 11.08
CA PRO A 205 25.18 10.50 9.88
C PRO A 205 25.55 11.96 10.16
N ALA A 206 26.82 12.30 9.94
CA ALA A 206 27.29 13.67 10.09
C ALA A 206 26.78 14.53 8.92
N GLY A 207 26.04 15.60 9.22
CA GLY A 207 25.74 16.66 8.24
C GLY A 207 24.44 16.53 7.44
N THR A 208 23.42 15.80 7.92
CA THR A 208 22.07 15.86 7.31
C THR A 208 21.40 17.21 7.57
N LYS A 209 20.55 17.67 6.64
CA LYS A 209 19.81 18.93 6.80
C LYS A 209 18.68 18.75 7.82
N HIS A 210 18.05 17.58 7.82
CA HIS A 210 17.06 17.15 8.78
C HIS A 210 17.61 16.00 9.62
N ARG A 211 17.52 16.10 10.94
CA ARG A 211 17.79 14.98 11.84
C ARG A 211 16.47 14.29 12.16
N PRO A 212 16.24 13.05 11.69
CA PRO A 212 15.01 12.34 11.99
C PRO A 212 14.89 12.10 13.50
N VAL A 213 13.68 12.25 14.03
CA VAL A 213 13.39 12.03 15.46
C VAL A 213 12.46 10.84 15.55
N TYR A 214 13.01 9.69 15.94
CA TYR A 214 12.26 8.46 16.11
C TYR A 214 11.57 8.40 17.47
N ILE A 215 10.52 7.58 17.56
CA ILE A 215 9.60 7.62 18.70
C ILE A 215 10.28 7.28 20.04
N GLU A 216 11.22 6.34 20.08
CA GLU A 216 11.92 6.01 21.34
C GLU A 216 12.73 7.19 21.89
N ARG A 217 13.21 8.07 21.00
CA ARG A 217 13.87 9.31 21.42
C ARG A 217 12.89 10.23 22.14
N LEU A 218 11.66 10.32 21.64
CA LEU A 218 10.59 11.12 22.26
C LEU A 218 10.13 10.50 23.58
N LEU A 219 10.02 9.17 23.66
CA LEU A 219 9.63 8.50 24.90
C LEU A 219 10.72 8.59 25.98
N SER A 220 11.99 8.68 25.58
CA SER A 220 13.13 8.93 26.48
C SER A 220 13.44 10.42 26.67
N TYR A 221 12.48 11.33 26.49
CA TYR A 221 12.74 12.78 26.52
C TYR A 221 13.36 13.30 27.81
N GLU A 222 13.14 12.66 28.97
CA GLU A 222 13.75 13.07 30.24
C GLU A 222 15.25 12.77 30.27
N ASP A 223 15.64 11.56 29.84
CA ASP A 223 17.02 11.08 29.72
C ASP A 223 17.29 10.55 28.30
N PRO A 224 17.58 11.44 27.32
CA PRO A 224 17.60 11.09 25.91
C PRO A 224 18.69 10.08 25.57
N VAL A 225 18.27 8.95 25.01
CA VAL A 225 19.19 7.96 24.42
C VAL A 225 19.26 8.10 22.90
N PRO A 226 20.40 7.78 22.27
CA PRO A 226 20.42 7.54 20.84
C PRO A 226 19.37 6.49 20.48
N SER A 227 18.50 6.83 19.52
CA SER A 227 17.37 5.99 19.14
C SER A 227 17.46 5.69 17.65
N MET A 228 17.13 4.44 17.34
CA MET A 228 16.93 3.95 16.00
C MET A 228 15.42 3.84 15.74
N PRO A 229 14.98 3.87 14.47
CA PRO A 229 13.59 3.56 14.18
C PRO A 229 13.31 2.11 14.61
N THR A 230 12.14 1.92 15.19
CA THR A 230 11.55 0.64 15.55
C THR A 230 11.11 -0.17 14.33
N CYS A 231 11.29 0.36 13.12
CA CYS A 231 10.89 -0.28 11.88
C CYS A 231 11.99 -0.29 10.81
N VAL A 232 11.78 -1.14 9.79
CA VAL A 232 12.50 -1.13 8.51
C VAL A 232 11.49 -1.14 7.37
N LEU A 233 11.62 -0.20 6.43
CA LEU A 233 10.82 -0.16 5.20
C LEU A 233 11.48 -1.04 4.14
N LEU A 234 10.75 -1.99 3.56
CA LEU A 234 11.24 -2.90 2.54
C LEU A 234 10.63 -2.62 1.17
N ASP A 235 11.25 -3.17 0.13
CA ASP A 235 10.69 -3.31 -1.22
C ASP A 235 10.55 -1.96 -1.95
N PHE A 236 11.70 -1.37 -2.27
CA PHE A 236 11.80 -0.12 -3.03
C PHE A 236 11.68 -0.33 -4.55
N ASP A 237 11.26 -1.51 -5.01
CA ASP A 237 11.02 -1.79 -6.45
C ASP A 237 9.97 -0.83 -7.06
N ASN A 238 9.05 -0.36 -6.23
CA ASN A 238 8.02 0.59 -6.59
C ASN A 238 8.36 2.03 -6.22
N ALA A 239 9.51 2.33 -5.62
CA ALA A 239 9.87 3.68 -5.22
C ALA A 239 10.03 4.62 -6.43
N PHE A 240 9.91 5.92 -6.18
CA PHE A 240 10.13 6.97 -7.18
C PHE A 240 11.22 7.92 -6.72
N TRP A 241 12.22 8.09 -7.57
CA TRP A 241 13.27 9.08 -7.43
C TRP A 241 13.02 10.25 -8.39
N ALA A 242 12.72 11.42 -7.84
CA ALA A 242 12.23 12.61 -8.54
C ALA A 242 12.99 13.01 -9.82
N ASP A 243 14.32 12.85 -9.85
CA ASP A 243 15.17 13.33 -10.95
C ASP A 243 15.47 12.28 -12.03
N LYS A 244 15.19 11.00 -11.75
CA LYS A 244 15.70 9.88 -12.55
C LYS A 244 14.65 8.85 -12.95
N SER A 245 13.61 8.68 -12.15
CA SER A 245 12.59 7.66 -12.43
C SER A 245 11.63 8.15 -13.51
N THR A 246 11.32 7.29 -14.50
CA THR A 246 10.18 7.53 -15.38
C THR A 246 8.89 7.46 -14.55
N ARG A 247 7.91 8.32 -14.86
CA ARG A 247 6.64 8.37 -14.11
C ARG A 247 5.86 7.07 -14.29
N ALA A 248 6.08 6.11 -13.41
CA ALA A 248 5.26 4.90 -13.37
C ALA A 248 3.85 5.23 -12.84
N TRP A 249 2.84 4.83 -13.60
CA TRP A 249 1.44 5.25 -13.46
C TRP A 249 0.65 4.54 -12.35
N ARG A 250 1.11 3.37 -11.88
CA ARG A 250 0.37 2.46 -10.99
C ARG A 250 1.34 1.63 -10.16
N THR A 251 1.78 2.15 -9.03
CA THR A 251 2.63 1.39 -8.10
C THR A 251 2.05 1.59 -6.71
N ALA A 252 1.44 0.53 -6.18
CA ALA A 252 1.03 0.33 -4.80
C ALA A 252 0.12 -0.91 -4.73
N THR A 253 0.09 -1.56 -3.57
CA THR A 253 -0.92 -2.56 -3.24
C THR A 253 -2.31 -1.90 -3.20
N PRO A 254 -3.33 -2.38 -3.95
CA PRO A 254 -4.60 -1.66 -4.15
C PRO A 254 -5.27 -1.16 -2.88
N GLY A 255 -5.42 -2.00 -1.84
CA GLY A 255 -6.05 -1.58 -0.58
C GLY A 255 -5.32 -0.44 0.13
N PHE A 256 -4.01 -0.27 -0.09
CA PHE A 256 -3.16 0.68 0.63
C PHE A 256 -2.77 1.90 -0.18
N ILE A 257 -3.10 1.97 -1.48
CA ILE A 257 -2.79 3.13 -2.32
C ILE A 257 -3.57 4.37 -1.87
N ALA A 258 -2.93 5.55 -1.84
CA ALA A 258 -3.62 6.81 -1.59
C ALA A 258 -4.80 7.02 -2.56
N ARG A 259 -5.93 7.56 -2.08
CA ARG A 259 -7.18 7.67 -2.85
C ARG A 259 -7.02 8.43 -4.16
N THR A 260 -6.28 9.53 -4.14
CA THR A 260 -6.06 10.32 -5.35
C THR A 260 -5.28 9.56 -6.43
N LEU A 261 -4.33 8.70 -6.03
CA LEU A 261 -3.62 7.84 -6.96
C LEU A 261 -4.49 6.66 -7.42
N SER A 262 -5.31 6.11 -6.52
CA SER A 262 -6.31 5.08 -6.79
C SER A 262 -7.30 5.52 -7.88
N LEU A 263 -7.87 6.72 -7.73
CA LEU A 263 -8.90 7.28 -8.60
C LEU A 263 -8.33 8.00 -9.82
N ARG A 264 -7.02 8.30 -9.83
CA ARG A 264 -6.33 9.12 -10.86
C ARG A 264 -6.95 10.51 -11.05
N ARG A 265 -7.64 11.00 -10.03
CA ARG A 265 -8.27 12.31 -9.97
C ARG A 265 -8.44 12.71 -8.52
N LEU A 266 -8.54 14.01 -8.28
CA LEU A 266 -8.96 14.50 -6.99
C LEU A 266 -10.44 14.17 -6.77
N SER A 267 -10.78 13.62 -5.61
CA SER A 267 -12.17 13.35 -5.26
C SER A 267 -12.89 14.63 -4.87
N GLY A 268 -14.02 14.93 -5.52
CA GLY A 268 -14.86 16.08 -5.14
C GLY A 268 -15.58 15.88 -3.80
N ALA A 269 -15.85 14.63 -3.41
CA ALA A 269 -16.55 14.30 -2.17
C ALA A 269 -15.74 14.63 -0.90
N GLN A 270 -14.42 14.81 -1.05
CA GLN A 270 -13.48 15.09 0.03
C GLN A 270 -12.78 16.43 -0.14
N ARG A 271 -13.34 17.29 -0.99
CA ARG A 271 -12.89 18.65 -1.15
C ARG A 271 -13.20 19.41 0.14
N VAL A 272 -12.16 19.99 0.72
CA VAL A 272 -12.27 20.93 1.82
C VAL A 272 -11.49 22.18 1.45
N ASP A 273 -12.05 23.35 1.75
CA ASP A 273 -11.35 24.62 1.54
C ASP A 273 -10.38 24.90 2.72
N VAL A 274 -10.65 24.30 3.87
CA VAL A 274 -9.86 24.41 5.11
C VAL A 274 -9.61 23.02 5.68
N LEU A 275 -8.35 22.71 5.99
CA LEU A 275 -7.99 21.47 6.67
C LEU A 275 -8.43 21.51 8.15
N PRO A 276 -8.80 20.37 8.75
CA PRO A 276 -9.07 20.32 10.19
C PRO A 276 -7.80 20.65 10.97
N PRO A 277 -7.92 21.38 12.10
CA PRO A 277 -6.78 21.69 12.93
C PRO A 277 -6.10 20.43 13.45
N ILE A 278 -4.77 20.44 13.41
CA ILE A 278 -3.97 19.42 14.13
C ILE A 278 -4.24 19.62 15.62
N GLU A 279 -4.76 18.59 16.28
CA GLU A 279 -5.03 18.64 17.71
C GLU A 279 -3.75 18.95 18.51
N ALA A 280 -3.88 19.79 19.53
CA ALA A 280 -2.78 20.15 20.39
C ALA A 280 -2.33 18.94 21.22
N LEU A 281 -1.01 18.74 21.30
CA LEU A 281 -0.43 17.75 22.21
C LEU A 281 -0.63 18.20 23.66
N THR A 282 -0.73 17.24 24.59
CA THR A 282 -0.89 17.52 26.02
C THR A 282 0.19 16.83 26.88
N GLY A 283 0.45 17.41 28.07
CA GLY A 283 1.40 16.86 29.05
C GLY A 283 2.74 16.43 28.46
N ASN A 284 3.18 15.23 28.83
CA ASN A 284 4.47 14.66 28.43
C ASN A 284 4.63 14.53 26.91
N ALA A 285 3.55 14.30 26.16
CA ALA A 285 3.62 14.23 24.70
C ALA A 285 4.03 15.57 24.09
N LYS A 286 3.48 16.67 24.60
CA LYS A 286 3.87 18.02 24.20
C LYS A 286 5.31 18.31 24.58
N ASP A 287 5.67 18.04 25.84
CA ASP A 287 7.01 18.35 26.36
C ASP A 287 8.10 17.56 25.62
N ALA A 288 7.85 16.27 25.34
CA ALA A 288 8.73 15.45 24.51
C ALA A 288 8.87 16.01 23.09
N TYR A 289 7.75 16.32 22.44
CA TYR A 289 7.75 16.84 21.08
C TYR A 289 8.52 18.16 20.97
N THR A 290 8.20 19.15 21.81
CA THR A 290 8.81 20.48 21.74
C THR A 290 10.29 20.46 22.11
N ARG A 291 10.70 19.54 23.00
CA ARG A 291 12.12 19.35 23.36
C ARG A 291 12.98 18.91 22.18
N PHE A 292 12.49 18.04 21.29
CA PHE A 292 13.29 17.51 20.18
C PHE A 292 13.01 18.18 18.83
N HIS A 293 11.77 18.58 18.56
CA HIS A 293 11.40 19.24 17.31
C HIS A 293 11.43 20.77 17.40
N GLY A 294 11.42 21.32 18.61
CA GLY A 294 11.39 22.76 18.87
C GLY A 294 9.96 23.33 18.94
N GLU A 295 9.79 24.35 19.78
CA GLU A 295 8.52 25.07 19.93
C GLU A 295 8.09 25.76 18.62
N GLU A 296 9.05 26.26 17.82
CA GLU A 296 8.77 26.92 16.55
C GLU A 296 8.06 25.98 15.56
N ARG A 297 8.58 24.76 15.37
CA ARG A 297 7.92 23.73 14.54
C ARG A 297 6.56 23.33 15.11
N TYR A 298 6.45 23.24 16.43
CA TYR A 298 5.18 22.96 17.09
C TYR A 298 4.12 24.01 16.72
N GLN A 299 4.45 25.29 16.93
CA GLN A 299 3.57 26.43 16.69
C GLN A 299 3.30 26.67 15.21
N LEU A 300 4.27 26.47 14.31
CA LEU A 300 4.06 26.62 12.87
C LEU A 300 2.98 25.66 12.35
N ALA A 301 3.07 24.38 12.73
CA ALA A 301 2.10 23.37 12.32
C ALA A 301 0.72 23.60 12.97
N SER A 302 0.67 24.04 14.23
CA SER A 302 -0.60 24.37 14.91
C SER A 302 -1.22 25.67 14.38
N GLY A 303 -0.39 26.66 14.05
CA GLY A 303 -0.78 28.00 13.62
C GLY A 303 -1.32 28.06 12.19
N PHE A 304 -1.00 27.09 11.33
CA PHE A 304 -1.58 26.98 9.98
C PHE A 304 -3.12 27.04 10.02
N HIS A 305 -3.72 26.52 11.09
CA HIS A 305 -5.17 26.43 11.25
C HIS A 305 -5.79 27.59 12.04
N ALA A 306 -4.96 28.43 12.70
CA ALA A 306 -5.44 29.52 13.54
C ALA A 306 -6.07 30.67 12.75
N ASN A 307 -5.71 30.83 11.47
CA ASN A 307 -6.27 31.86 10.58
C ASN A 307 -7.46 31.38 9.75
N ALA A 308 -7.92 30.14 9.95
CA ALA A 308 -9.06 29.58 9.21
C ALA A 308 -10.41 29.74 9.93
N VAL A 309 -10.41 30.44 11.07
CA VAL A 309 -11.61 30.74 11.86
C VAL A 309 -12.09 32.16 11.52
N ILE A 310 -13.26 32.20 10.86
CA ILE A 310 -14.19 33.34 10.66
C ILE A 310 -13.83 34.31 9.53
N ALA A 311 -14.39 34.06 8.35
CA ALA A 311 -15.27 35.07 7.77
C ALA A 311 -16.70 34.62 8.12
N ASP A 312 -17.33 35.32 9.06
CA ASP A 312 -18.77 35.20 9.28
C ASP A 312 -19.47 35.45 7.94
N GLU A 313 -20.64 34.83 7.78
CA GLU A 313 -21.59 35.08 6.70
C GLU A 313 -21.91 36.58 6.59
N GLU A 314 -21.09 37.35 5.88
CA GLU A 314 -21.58 38.55 5.19
C GLU A 314 -21.97 38.14 3.78
N ASP A 315 -23.21 38.51 3.45
CA ASP A 315 -23.92 38.22 2.20
C ASP A 315 -23.01 38.18 0.96
N PRO A 316 -23.22 37.24 0.03
CA PRO A 316 -22.43 37.18 -1.19
C PRO A 316 -22.54 38.53 -1.94
N PRO A 317 -21.42 39.21 -2.23
CA PRO A 317 -21.46 40.42 -3.02
C PRO A 317 -21.96 40.06 -4.42
N ASN A 318 -23.08 40.68 -4.76
CA ASN A 318 -23.72 40.71 -6.05
C ASN A 318 -22.69 40.75 -7.19
N ILE A 319 -22.57 39.65 -7.94
CA ILE A 319 -21.71 39.57 -9.13
C ILE A 319 -22.35 40.44 -10.21
N GLY A 320 -22.03 41.72 -10.17
CA GLY A 320 -22.41 42.72 -11.14
C GLY A 320 -21.22 43.61 -11.47
N ALA A 321 -20.77 43.52 -12.71
CA ALA A 321 -19.81 44.40 -13.40
C ALA A 321 -18.32 44.21 -13.04
N VAL A 322 -17.62 43.55 -13.95
CA VAL A 322 -16.17 43.66 -14.15
C VAL A 322 -15.85 45.02 -14.80
N PRO A 323 -15.00 45.87 -14.22
CA PRO A 323 -14.32 46.91 -14.97
C PRO A 323 -12.94 46.40 -15.40
N ARG A 324 -12.71 46.42 -16.72
CA ARG A 324 -11.38 46.28 -17.32
C ARG A 324 -10.48 47.43 -16.84
N THR A 325 -9.33 47.12 -16.26
CA THR A 325 -8.22 48.06 -16.15
C THR A 325 -6.93 47.48 -16.73
N SER A 326 -6.53 48.13 -17.82
CA SER A 326 -5.22 48.26 -18.44
C SER A 326 -4.02 48.05 -17.51
N VAL A 327 -3.16 47.09 -17.87
CA VAL A 327 -1.78 46.97 -17.39
C VAL A 327 -0.87 47.74 -18.37
N MET A 328 -0.19 48.77 -17.87
CA MET A 328 1.05 49.30 -18.46
C MET A 328 2.22 48.81 -17.61
N GLY A 329 3.34 48.55 -18.28
CA GLY A 329 4.43 47.73 -17.78
C GLY A 329 5.40 48.42 -16.82
N ALA A 330 6.28 47.59 -16.26
CA ALA A 330 7.69 47.88 -16.13
C ALA A 330 8.43 46.55 -15.93
N ASP A 331 9.43 46.36 -16.76
CA ASP A 331 10.33 45.23 -16.83
C ASP A 331 11.27 45.18 -15.61
N GLU A 332 11.57 43.99 -15.11
CA GLU A 332 12.87 43.68 -14.50
C GLU A 332 13.20 42.19 -14.70
N GLU A 333 14.29 41.96 -15.42
CA GLU A 333 14.74 40.68 -15.96
C GLU A 333 15.41 39.79 -14.89
N ASN A 334 15.09 38.50 -14.87
CA ASN A 334 15.79 37.46 -14.10
C ASN A 334 16.68 36.62 -15.07
N PRO A 335 18.03 36.70 -14.99
CA PRO A 335 18.91 36.08 -15.97
C PRO A 335 19.41 34.72 -15.48
N PHE A 336 18.56 33.69 -15.47
CA PHE A 336 19.01 32.29 -15.36
C PHE A 336 18.10 31.36 -16.16
N ASN A 337 18.06 31.52 -17.49
CA ASN A 337 17.62 30.44 -18.37
C ASN A 337 18.13 30.64 -19.81
N SER A 338 19.27 30.05 -20.14
CA SER A 338 19.66 29.77 -21.53
C SER A 338 20.81 28.79 -21.60
N ALA A 339 20.49 27.50 -21.57
CA ALA A 339 21.31 26.46 -22.19
C ALA A 339 20.36 25.33 -22.62
N VAL A 340 19.71 25.52 -23.77
CA VAL A 340 18.96 24.49 -24.48
C VAL A 340 19.97 23.52 -25.08
N VAL A 341 20.15 22.37 -24.45
CA VAL A 341 20.81 21.20 -25.06
C VAL A 341 19.71 20.34 -25.71
N PRO A 342 19.83 19.95 -26.99
CA PRO A 342 18.81 19.13 -27.65
C PRO A 342 18.71 17.75 -27.00
N ARG A 343 17.49 17.36 -26.58
CA ARG A 343 17.19 16.00 -26.13
C ARG A 343 17.33 15.02 -27.31
N PRO A 344 17.93 13.84 -27.10
CA PRO A 344 17.85 12.75 -28.07
C PRO A 344 16.39 12.34 -28.26
N SER A 345 16.02 12.09 -29.51
CA SER A 345 14.70 11.65 -29.97
C SER A 345 14.11 10.52 -29.13
N ASP A 346 12.93 10.78 -28.57
CA ASP A 346 11.97 9.79 -28.06
C ASP A 346 11.70 8.74 -29.16
N GLN A 347 12.20 7.53 -28.96
CA GLN A 347 11.71 6.34 -29.65
C GLN A 347 11.64 5.20 -28.63
N GLY A 348 10.41 4.79 -28.30
CA GLY A 348 10.12 3.52 -27.61
C GLY A 348 9.60 3.63 -26.18
N SER A 349 8.53 4.41 -25.94
CA SER A 349 7.71 4.25 -24.73
C SER A 349 6.62 3.20 -25.01
N ASP A 350 6.90 1.93 -24.69
CA ASP A 350 5.88 0.87 -24.61
C ASP A 350 5.18 0.84 -23.24
N ASP A 351 5.19 1.97 -22.52
CA ASP A 351 4.12 2.23 -21.55
C ASP A 351 2.88 2.48 -22.40
N GLU A 352 1.91 1.56 -22.39
CA GLU A 352 0.59 1.81 -22.98
C GLU A 352 0.14 3.22 -22.61
N ALA A 353 0.17 4.12 -23.59
CA ALA A 353 -0.46 5.41 -23.49
C ALA A 353 -1.95 5.11 -23.40
N ASP A 354 -2.45 5.05 -22.16
CA ASP A 354 -3.88 5.11 -21.86
C ASP A 354 -4.45 6.30 -22.66
N PRO A 355 -5.31 6.07 -23.67
CA PRO A 355 -5.73 7.11 -24.60
C PRO A 355 -6.55 8.22 -23.94
N LEU A 356 -6.94 8.05 -22.68
CA LEU A 356 -7.60 9.06 -21.87
C LEU A 356 -6.53 9.93 -21.18
N HIS A 357 -6.18 11.03 -21.85
CA HIS A 357 -5.41 12.17 -21.33
C HIS A 357 -6.02 12.78 -20.06
N GLY A 358 -5.95 12.06 -18.93
CA GLY A 358 -6.06 12.64 -17.59
C GLY A 358 -4.70 13.22 -17.20
N ALA A 359 -4.70 14.41 -16.59
CA ALA A 359 -3.48 14.99 -16.04
C ALA A 359 -2.82 13.99 -15.07
N VAL A 360 -1.54 13.69 -15.28
CA VAL A 360 -0.79 12.78 -14.41
C VAL A 360 -0.69 13.40 -13.03
N ILE A 361 -1.29 12.75 -12.03
CA ILE A 361 -1.15 13.21 -10.65
C ILE A 361 0.21 12.73 -10.12
N PRO A 362 1.16 13.64 -9.82
CA PRO A 362 2.44 13.24 -9.29
C PRO A 362 2.27 12.64 -7.89
N HIS A 363 3.00 11.57 -7.61
CA HIS A 363 3.11 11.08 -6.25
C HIS A 363 3.79 12.15 -5.38
N SER A 364 3.30 12.34 -4.17
CA SER A 364 3.87 13.26 -3.19
C SER A 364 4.01 12.56 -1.84
N PRO A 365 4.79 13.10 -0.88
CA PRO A 365 5.01 12.45 0.41
C PRO A 365 3.70 12.15 1.15
N ARG A 366 2.72 13.03 1.09
CA ARG A 366 1.41 12.82 1.75
C ARG A 366 0.70 11.55 1.31
N HIS A 367 0.97 11.04 0.11
CA HIS A 367 0.40 9.77 -0.34
C HIS A 367 1.03 8.57 0.39
N ASP A 368 2.33 8.61 0.71
CA ASP A 368 2.96 7.60 1.58
C ASP A 368 2.35 7.67 2.98
N ALA A 369 2.11 8.88 3.51
CA ALA A 369 1.41 9.05 4.79
C ALA A 369 -0.01 8.48 4.79
N GLU A 370 -0.79 8.73 3.73
CA GLU A 370 -2.12 8.14 3.56
C GLU A 370 -2.06 6.61 3.46
N SER A 371 -1.07 6.05 2.78
CA SER A 371 -0.81 4.60 2.80
C SER A 371 -0.53 4.10 4.21
N GLY A 372 0.23 4.84 5.02
CA GLY A 372 0.44 4.55 6.44
C GLY A 372 -0.86 4.53 7.25
N TYR A 373 -1.82 5.42 6.95
CA TYR A 373 -3.16 5.37 7.56
C TYR A 373 -3.89 4.08 7.20
N TRP A 374 -3.90 3.69 5.92
CA TRP A 374 -4.55 2.46 5.47
C TRP A 374 -3.94 1.22 6.13
N VAL A 375 -2.61 1.19 6.30
CA VAL A 375 -1.90 0.12 7.03
C VAL A 375 -2.42 0.03 8.46
N LEU A 376 -2.51 1.15 9.18
CA LEU A 376 -2.91 1.17 10.58
C LEU A 376 -4.40 0.83 10.77
N ALA A 377 -5.26 1.41 9.93
CA ALA A 377 -6.70 1.14 9.95
C ALA A 377 -6.99 -0.35 9.68
N TRP A 378 -6.41 -0.90 8.61
CA TRP A 378 -6.60 -2.29 8.26
C TRP A 378 -6.05 -3.23 9.34
N SER A 379 -4.85 -2.95 9.86
CA SER A 379 -4.21 -3.77 10.90
C SER A 379 -5.03 -3.81 12.18
N LEU A 380 -5.45 -2.66 12.72
CA LEU A 380 -6.22 -2.61 13.98
C LEU A 380 -7.63 -3.14 13.82
N THR A 381 -8.26 -2.96 12.66
CA THR A 381 -9.59 -3.53 12.39
C THR A 381 -9.56 -5.06 12.27
N THR A 382 -8.47 -5.64 11.76
CA THR A 382 -8.34 -7.10 11.58
C THR A 382 -7.64 -7.81 12.74
N ALA A 383 -7.13 -7.08 13.73
CA ALA A 383 -6.45 -7.65 14.88
C ALA A 383 -7.39 -8.25 15.93
N LEU A 384 -6.89 -9.22 16.69
CA LEU A 384 -7.53 -9.77 17.89
C LEU A 384 -6.75 -9.37 19.14
N PRO A 385 -7.38 -9.26 20.32
CA PRO A 385 -6.66 -9.31 21.57
C PRO A 385 -5.91 -10.64 21.70
N ARG A 386 -4.74 -10.61 22.33
CA ARG A 386 -3.96 -11.83 22.54
C ARG A 386 -4.79 -12.89 23.28
N GLY A 387 -4.83 -14.09 22.71
CA GLY A 387 -5.58 -15.23 23.26
C GLY A 387 -7.09 -15.20 23.02
N ALA A 388 -7.63 -14.19 22.34
CA ALA A 388 -9.03 -14.19 21.92
C ALA A 388 -9.27 -15.20 20.78
N LEU A 389 -10.43 -15.85 20.80
CA LEU A 389 -10.88 -16.75 19.73
C LEU A 389 -11.67 -15.97 18.69
N ILE A 390 -11.48 -16.31 17.41
CA ILE A 390 -12.23 -15.69 16.30
C ILE A 390 -13.74 -15.93 16.46
N GLU A 391 -14.14 -17.09 17.00
CA GLU A 391 -15.55 -17.49 17.11
C GLU A 391 -16.36 -16.60 18.06
N ASP A 392 -15.70 -15.94 19.01
CA ASP A 392 -16.34 -15.12 20.04
C ASP A 392 -16.53 -13.65 19.61
N ASP A 393 -16.03 -13.28 18.43
CA ASP A 393 -16.04 -11.91 17.95
C ASP A 393 -17.22 -11.60 17.01
N ASP A 394 -17.91 -10.49 17.26
CA ASP A 394 -18.90 -9.95 16.34
C ASP A 394 -18.20 -9.18 15.21
N THR A 395 -18.01 -9.88 14.11
CA THR A 395 -17.31 -9.37 12.93
C THR A 395 -18.25 -8.68 11.94
N ALA A 396 -19.54 -8.50 12.21
CA ALA A 396 -20.51 -8.06 11.20
C ALA A 396 -20.17 -6.68 10.61
N GLU A 397 -19.94 -5.67 11.46
CA GLU A 397 -19.60 -4.31 11.01
C GLU A 397 -18.20 -4.24 10.42
N MET A 398 -17.24 -4.96 11.01
CA MET A 398 -15.90 -5.11 10.45
C MET A 398 -15.95 -5.69 9.04
N SER A 399 -16.70 -6.77 8.85
CA SER A 399 -16.80 -7.50 7.57
C SER A 399 -17.31 -6.61 6.46
N ARG A 400 -18.28 -5.73 6.75
CA ARG A 400 -18.78 -4.77 5.75
C ARG A 400 -17.66 -3.88 5.23
N LEU A 401 -16.77 -3.40 6.09
CA LEU A 401 -15.68 -2.51 5.68
C LEU A 401 -14.52 -3.26 5.02
N ILE A 402 -14.08 -4.36 5.61
CA ILE A 402 -12.90 -5.08 5.15
C ILE A 402 -13.15 -5.78 3.80
N VAL A 403 -14.36 -6.27 3.54
CA VAL A 403 -14.69 -6.84 2.22
C VAL A 403 -14.50 -5.82 1.10
N HIS A 404 -14.94 -4.57 1.29
CA HIS A 404 -14.72 -3.50 0.30
C HIS A 404 -13.24 -3.13 0.19
N PHE A 405 -12.52 -3.10 1.32
CA PHE A 405 -11.09 -2.80 1.31
C PHE A 405 -10.27 -3.86 0.56
N ASP A 406 -10.51 -5.15 0.81
CA ASP A 406 -9.78 -6.26 0.18
C ASP A 406 -10.21 -6.47 -1.28
N ALA A 407 -11.47 -6.18 -1.60
CA ALA A 407 -11.97 -6.20 -2.98
C ALA A 407 -11.54 -4.97 -3.79
N HIS A 408 -10.96 -3.95 -3.17
CA HIS A 408 -10.60 -2.70 -3.82
C HIS A 408 -9.69 -2.93 -5.03
N ARG A 409 -9.95 -2.20 -6.12
CA ARG A 409 -9.16 -2.22 -7.35
C ARG A 409 -8.82 -0.80 -7.77
N VAL A 410 -7.58 -0.61 -8.20
CA VAL A 410 -7.09 0.69 -8.69
C VAL A 410 -7.72 1.01 -10.04
N GLY A 411 -8.23 2.23 -10.19
CA GLY A 411 -8.74 2.73 -11.47
C GLY A 411 -10.06 2.13 -11.94
N GLU A 412 -10.77 1.36 -11.10
CA GLU A 412 -12.18 1.08 -11.39
C GLU A 412 -12.94 2.41 -11.38
N TYR A 413 -13.67 2.68 -12.46
CA TYR A 413 -14.39 3.93 -12.75
C TYR A 413 -15.60 4.16 -11.84
N THR A 414 -15.49 3.84 -10.55
CA THR A 414 -16.48 4.26 -9.58
C THR A 414 -16.33 5.77 -9.37
N ALA A 415 -17.46 6.45 -9.13
CA ALA A 415 -17.41 7.87 -8.85
C ALA A 415 -16.60 8.17 -7.57
N ASN A 416 -16.54 7.21 -6.65
CA ASN A 416 -15.99 7.32 -5.30
C ASN A 416 -15.13 6.10 -4.93
N ASP A 417 -14.08 6.35 -4.15
CA ASP A 417 -13.30 5.29 -3.50
C ASP A 417 -14.13 4.68 -2.35
N GLU A 418 -14.43 3.37 -2.41
CA GLU A 418 -15.30 2.69 -1.44
C GLU A 418 -14.70 2.69 -0.02
N ARG A 419 -13.37 2.77 0.09
CA ARG A 419 -12.66 2.86 1.37
C ARG A 419 -12.98 4.15 2.12
N ASN A 420 -13.59 5.15 1.47
CA ASN A 420 -14.05 6.37 2.14
C ASN A 420 -15.04 6.09 3.28
N ALA A 421 -15.67 4.91 3.33
CA ALA A 421 -16.51 4.50 4.45
C ALA A 421 -15.77 4.58 5.80
N PHE A 422 -14.45 4.35 5.84
CA PHE A 422 -13.64 4.50 7.06
C PHE A 422 -13.67 5.92 7.63
N PHE A 423 -13.73 6.95 6.77
CA PHE A 423 -13.75 8.35 7.22
C PHE A 423 -15.11 8.79 7.78
N LEU A 424 -16.18 8.05 7.46
CA LEU A 424 -17.53 8.31 7.93
C LEU A 424 -17.78 7.78 9.35
N LEU A 425 -16.91 6.88 9.83
CA LEU A 425 -17.02 6.32 11.18
C LEU A 425 -16.74 7.40 12.23
N ASP A 426 -17.65 7.57 13.18
CA ASP A 426 -17.40 8.29 14.42
C ASP A 426 -16.75 7.36 15.47
N ALA A 427 -16.50 7.85 16.68
CA ALA A 427 -15.87 7.04 17.72
C ALA A 427 -16.74 5.84 18.15
N VAL A 428 -18.07 5.94 18.07
CA VAL A 428 -18.98 4.84 18.41
C VAL A 428 -18.93 3.77 17.33
N ALA A 429 -19.03 4.18 16.06
CA ALA A 429 -18.94 3.29 14.91
C ALA A 429 -17.57 2.61 14.82
N TRP A 430 -16.48 3.34 15.08
CA TRP A 430 -15.15 2.72 15.21
C TRP A 430 -15.12 1.66 16.32
N GLY A 431 -15.77 1.89 17.46
CA GLY A 431 -15.88 0.90 18.54
C GLY A 431 -16.73 -0.35 18.22
N LEU A 432 -17.56 -0.29 17.16
CA LEU A 432 -18.27 -1.45 16.62
C LEU A 432 -17.44 -2.19 15.57
N VAL A 433 -16.61 -1.46 14.82
CA VAL A 433 -15.75 -2.02 13.77
C VAL A 433 -14.51 -2.68 14.38
N LEU A 434 -13.93 -2.12 15.44
CA LEU A 434 -12.83 -2.73 16.18
C LEU A 434 -13.34 -3.88 17.05
N HIS A 435 -12.46 -4.85 17.36
CA HIS A 435 -12.76 -5.87 18.36
C HIS A 435 -13.12 -5.19 19.69
N GLN A 436 -14.04 -5.79 20.47
CA GLN A 436 -14.52 -5.19 21.72
C GLN A 436 -13.39 -4.81 22.71
N GLY A 437 -12.33 -5.60 22.75
CA GLY A 437 -11.11 -5.36 23.55
C GLY A 437 -10.28 -4.14 23.12
N PHE A 438 -10.53 -3.60 21.92
CA PHE A 438 -9.84 -2.42 21.37
C PHE A 438 -10.75 -1.19 21.26
N ARG A 439 -11.95 -1.21 21.85
CA ARG A 439 -12.89 -0.08 21.83
C ARG A 439 -12.30 1.23 22.34
N SER A 440 -11.37 1.16 23.30
CA SER A 440 -10.66 2.33 23.82
C SER A 440 -9.79 3.04 22.78
N ILE A 441 -9.42 2.38 21.68
CA ILE A 441 -8.65 2.95 20.56
C ILE A 441 -9.55 3.69 19.56
N ALA A 442 -10.87 3.51 19.62
CA ALA A 442 -11.81 4.11 18.67
C ALA A 442 -11.75 5.66 18.59
N PRO A 443 -11.61 6.41 19.71
CA PRO A 443 -11.41 7.86 19.65
C PRO A 443 -10.17 8.26 18.87
N PHE A 444 -9.04 7.55 19.04
CA PHE A 444 -7.81 7.78 18.27
C PHE A 444 -8.04 7.55 16.77
N MET A 445 -8.66 6.42 16.40
CA MET A 445 -8.96 6.13 14.99
C MET A 445 -9.87 7.18 14.35
N ARG A 446 -10.83 7.73 15.10
CA ARG A 446 -11.65 8.85 14.65
C ARG A 446 -10.80 10.08 14.36
N LYS A 447 -9.90 10.47 15.26
CA LYS A 447 -9.02 11.64 15.08
C LYS A 447 -8.11 11.47 13.86
N LEU A 448 -7.50 10.29 13.72
CA LEU A 448 -6.64 9.97 12.59
C LEU A 448 -7.41 10.02 11.26
N SER A 449 -8.61 9.45 11.23
CA SER A 449 -9.50 9.49 10.07
C SER A 449 -9.86 10.92 9.68
N LYS A 450 -10.08 11.82 10.64
CA LYS A 450 -10.39 13.23 10.37
C LYS A 450 -9.25 13.95 9.66
N VAL A 451 -7.99 13.75 10.07
CA VAL A 451 -6.85 14.46 9.46
C VAL A 451 -6.45 13.90 8.09
N VAL A 452 -6.77 12.64 7.81
CA VAL A 452 -6.52 11.97 6.52
C VAL A 452 -7.68 12.16 5.54
N SER A 453 -8.93 12.27 6.01
CA SER A 453 -10.13 12.36 5.15
C SER A 453 -10.06 13.43 4.06
N PRO A 454 -9.60 14.67 4.34
CA PRO A 454 -9.42 15.70 3.32
C PRO A 454 -8.62 15.24 2.12
N GLU A 455 -9.02 15.69 0.95
CA GLU A 455 -8.20 15.53 -0.25
C GLU A 455 -7.21 16.70 -0.36
N TYR A 456 -5.98 16.46 0.07
CA TYR A 456 -4.92 17.47 0.19
C TYR A 456 -4.55 18.11 -1.15
N GLY A 457 -4.87 17.46 -2.29
CA GLY A 457 -4.68 18.06 -3.60
C GLY A 457 -5.58 19.28 -3.89
N TRP A 458 -6.65 19.49 -3.12
CA TRP A 458 -7.52 20.67 -3.25
C TRP A 458 -7.09 21.86 -2.40
N VAL A 459 -6.17 21.68 -1.46
CA VAL A 459 -5.75 22.76 -0.55
C VAL A 459 -4.90 23.77 -1.34
N THR A 460 -5.38 25.01 -1.42
CA THR A 460 -4.77 26.07 -2.24
C THR A 460 -3.71 26.88 -1.49
N SER A 461 -3.77 26.91 -0.16
CA SER A 461 -2.76 27.56 0.67
C SER A 461 -1.43 26.82 0.60
N PRO A 462 -0.27 27.52 0.65
CA PRO A 462 1.03 26.88 0.71
C PRO A 462 1.09 26.00 1.96
N LEU A 463 1.00 24.70 1.74
CA LEU A 463 1.02 23.67 2.77
C LEU A 463 2.39 22.99 2.75
N ASP A 464 2.95 22.77 3.93
CA ASP A 464 4.12 21.90 4.07
C ASP A 464 3.80 20.53 3.44
N PRO A 465 4.62 20.00 2.52
CA PRO A 465 4.39 18.68 1.90
C PRO A 465 4.30 17.53 2.93
N TYR A 466 4.80 17.75 4.15
CA TYR A 466 4.78 16.81 5.26
C TYR A 466 3.70 17.11 6.31
N HIS A 467 2.77 18.04 6.06
CA HIS A 467 1.68 18.36 6.99
C HIS A 467 0.90 17.11 7.44
N LEU A 468 0.56 16.20 6.51
CA LEU A 468 -0.16 14.98 6.87
C LEU A 468 0.69 14.04 7.75
N HIS A 469 1.99 13.91 7.46
CA HIS A 469 2.91 13.16 8.34
C HIS A 469 2.92 13.75 9.75
N GLU A 470 3.03 15.08 9.85
CA GLU A 470 3.07 15.82 11.10
C GLU A 470 1.77 15.62 11.91
N ALA A 471 0.61 15.76 11.26
CA ALA A 471 -0.68 15.55 11.89
C ALA A 471 -0.84 14.11 12.43
N MET A 472 -0.48 13.11 11.62
CA MET A 472 -0.57 11.71 12.02
C MET A 472 0.40 11.37 13.15
N GLN A 473 1.66 11.80 13.04
CA GLN A 473 2.69 11.54 14.05
C GLN A 473 2.33 12.14 15.41
N ARG A 474 1.76 13.35 15.47
CA ARG A 474 1.30 13.94 16.74
C ARG A 474 0.18 13.13 17.38
N LEU A 475 -0.81 12.71 16.59
CA LEU A 475 -1.90 11.88 17.09
C LEU A 475 -1.40 10.52 17.59
N ILE A 476 -0.45 9.91 16.88
CA ILE A 476 0.18 8.65 17.28
C ILE A 476 0.97 8.84 18.58
N LEU A 477 1.77 9.91 18.70
CA LEU A 477 2.56 10.22 19.88
C LEU A 477 1.67 10.41 21.12
N GLU A 478 0.61 11.22 21.01
CA GLU A 478 -0.36 11.44 22.08
C GLU A 478 -0.99 10.11 22.55
N GLU A 479 -1.35 9.25 21.60
CA GLU A 479 -1.96 7.94 21.91
C GLU A 479 -0.96 6.97 22.55
N VAL A 480 0.31 6.99 22.13
CA VAL A 480 1.37 6.19 22.75
C VAL A 480 1.55 6.60 24.21
N PHE A 481 1.65 7.91 24.51
CA PHE A 481 1.74 8.39 25.90
C PHE A 481 0.47 8.07 26.71
N ARG A 482 -0.72 8.09 26.09
CA ARG A 482 -1.95 7.65 26.74
C ARG A 482 -1.86 6.18 27.14
N LEU A 483 -1.42 5.29 26.25
CA LEU A 483 -1.25 3.86 26.52
C LEU A 483 -0.18 3.58 27.59
N GLU A 484 0.90 4.38 27.65
CA GLU A 484 1.88 4.26 28.74
C GLU A 484 1.29 4.58 30.11
N ARG A 485 0.37 5.54 30.19
CA ARG A 485 -0.27 5.94 31.44
C ARG A 485 -1.44 5.04 31.83
N GLU A 486 -2.25 4.62 30.87
CA GLU A 486 -3.53 3.94 31.13
C GLU A 486 -3.46 2.41 31.03
N GLY A 487 -2.36 1.88 30.51
CA GLY A 487 -2.18 0.46 30.24
C GLY A 487 -2.27 0.16 28.75
N ASP A 488 -1.32 -0.64 28.29
CA ASP A 488 -1.24 -1.09 26.90
C ASP A 488 -2.22 -2.24 26.62
N LEU A 489 -2.50 -2.49 25.34
CA LEU A 489 -3.42 -3.53 24.90
C LEU A 489 -2.63 -4.58 24.12
N GLU A 490 -2.65 -5.82 24.60
CA GLU A 490 -2.03 -6.93 23.88
C GLU A 490 -2.79 -7.24 22.59
N ILE A 491 -2.04 -7.48 21.52
CA ILE A 491 -2.56 -7.69 20.17
C ILE A 491 -2.00 -8.96 19.55
N ASP A 492 -2.84 -9.66 18.79
CA ASP A 492 -2.50 -10.74 17.87
C ASP A 492 -2.95 -10.31 16.47
N MET A 493 -1.98 -10.11 15.59
CA MET A 493 -2.20 -9.75 14.19
C MET A 493 -1.79 -10.88 13.23
N GLU A 494 -1.42 -12.05 13.75
CA GLU A 494 -1.12 -13.24 12.97
C GLU A 494 -2.41 -14.04 12.71
N THR A 495 -3.18 -14.32 13.77
CA THR A 495 -4.42 -15.12 13.66
C THR A 495 -5.49 -14.40 12.85
N ARG A 496 -5.60 -13.07 13.01
CA ARG A 496 -6.52 -12.12 12.36
C ARG A 496 -8.01 -12.49 12.36
N ARG A 497 -8.83 -11.49 12.64
CA ARG A 497 -10.27 -11.51 12.38
C ARG A 497 -10.50 -11.70 10.87
N GLN A 498 -11.35 -12.67 10.52
CA GLN A 498 -11.71 -12.93 9.14
C GLN A 498 -13.09 -12.32 8.85
N PRO A 499 -13.28 -11.65 7.70
CA PRO A 499 -14.60 -11.18 7.32
C PRO A 499 -15.54 -12.37 7.11
N VAL A 500 -16.77 -12.29 7.63
CA VAL A 500 -17.79 -13.31 7.38
C VAL A 500 -18.12 -13.27 5.90
N ARG A 501 -17.86 -14.38 5.19
CA ARG A 501 -18.34 -14.58 3.82
C ARG A 501 -19.87 -14.61 3.87
N GLN A 502 -20.49 -13.48 3.61
CA GLN A 502 -21.94 -13.44 3.41
C GLN A 502 -22.26 -14.33 2.21
N SER A 503 -23.18 -15.29 2.37
CA SER A 503 -23.64 -16.07 1.24
C SER A 503 -24.32 -15.13 0.24
N ALA A 504 -24.28 -15.44 -1.06
CA ALA A 504 -24.95 -14.62 -2.09
C ALA A 504 -26.47 -14.42 -1.80
N ALA A 505 -27.08 -15.31 -0.99
CA ALA A 505 -28.45 -15.18 -0.53
C ALA A 505 -28.64 -14.07 0.53
N ASP A 506 -27.66 -13.87 1.41
CA ASP A 506 -27.73 -12.89 2.50
C ASP A 506 -27.54 -11.45 2.00
N VAL A 507 -26.67 -11.26 1.02
CA VAL A 507 -26.48 -9.96 0.33
C VAL A 507 -27.77 -9.54 -0.39
N GLY A 508 -28.47 -10.51 -1.01
CA GLY A 508 -29.77 -10.27 -1.66
C GLY A 508 -30.88 -9.85 -0.69
N LEU A 509 -30.93 -10.46 0.50
CA LEU A 509 -31.87 -10.07 1.55
C LEU A 509 -31.53 -8.71 2.17
N ALA A 510 -30.25 -8.43 2.43
CA ALA A 510 -29.80 -7.15 2.99
C ALA A 510 -30.06 -5.98 2.01
N ALA A 511 -29.78 -6.16 0.72
CA ALA A 511 -30.11 -5.17 -0.31
C ALA A 511 -31.62 -4.93 -0.45
N THR A 512 -32.43 -5.98 -0.24
CA THR A 512 -33.90 -5.87 -0.24
C THR A 512 -34.38 -5.14 1.03
N ALA A 513 -33.80 -5.43 2.19
CA ALA A 513 -34.12 -4.76 3.45
C ALA A 513 -33.71 -3.27 3.44
N GLN A 514 -32.54 -2.92 2.89
CA GLN A 514 -32.11 -1.52 2.70
C GLN A 514 -33.03 -0.77 1.73
N ARG A 515 -33.50 -1.42 0.66
CA ARG A 515 -34.49 -0.82 -0.26
C ARG A 515 -35.85 -0.62 0.41
N VAL A 516 -36.28 -1.55 1.25
CA VAL A 516 -37.53 -1.42 2.04
C VAL A 516 -37.40 -0.31 3.08
N HIS A 517 -36.24 -0.18 3.74
CA HIS A 517 -35.99 0.88 4.72
C HIS A 517 -35.92 2.27 4.06
N ALA A 518 -35.24 2.38 2.93
CA ALA A 518 -35.20 3.61 2.12
C ALA A 518 -36.60 3.98 1.57
N ALA A 519 -37.40 2.99 1.15
CA ALA A 519 -38.79 3.21 0.73
C ALA A 519 -39.71 3.64 1.89
N HIS A 520 -39.46 3.15 3.11
CA HIS A 520 -40.18 3.58 4.31
C HIS A 520 -39.82 5.01 4.74
N SER A 521 -38.53 5.37 4.68
CA SER A 521 -38.05 6.74 4.94
C SER A 521 -38.56 7.72 3.88
N ALA A 522 -38.59 7.33 2.60
CA ALA A 522 -39.16 8.15 1.53
C ALA A 522 -40.67 8.37 1.70
N ARG A 523 -41.43 7.36 2.16
CA ARG A 523 -42.86 7.48 2.47
C ARG A 523 -43.15 8.45 3.61
N GLN A 524 -42.30 8.51 4.63
CA GLN A 524 -42.45 9.47 5.73
C GLN A 524 -42.20 10.92 5.29
N ILE A 525 -41.34 11.13 4.29
CA ILE A 525 -41.06 12.46 3.72
C ILE A 525 -42.20 12.93 2.80
N THR A 526 -42.90 12.02 2.11
CA THR A 526 -44.03 12.37 1.23
C THR A 526 -45.37 12.61 1.95
N ALA A 527 -45.46 12.31 3.25
CA ALA A 527 -46.70 12.50 4.03
C ALA A 527 -46.96 13.96 4.47
N SER A 528 -46.03 14.89 4.21
CA SER A 528 -46.13 16.30 4.61
C SER A 528 -46.38 17.29 3.46
N GLY A 529 -46.68 16.83 2.23
CA GLY A 529 -46.85 17.70 1.08
C GLY A 529 -48.01 17.28 0.16
N THR A 530 -48.89 18.22 -0.12
CA THR A 530 -50.13 18.09 -0.88
C THR A 530 -49.97 17.78 -2.38
N THR A 531 -50.91 16.95 -2.86
CA THR A 531 -51.50 16.81 -4.22
C THR A 531 -50.65 16.36 -5.43
N GLY A 532 -51.07 15.22 -6.02
CA GLY A 532 -51.41 15.16 -7.45
C GLY A 532 -50.53 14.33 -8.41
N GLU A 533 -51.07 13.18 -8.86
CA GLU A 533 -50.93 12.65 -10.24
C GLU A 533 -49.70 11.86 -10.73
N TRP A 534 -49.01 11.05 -9.91
CA TRP A 534 -48.04 10.07 -10.44
C TRP A 534 -48.16 8.62 -9.93
N THR A 535 -49.21 8.28 -9.18
CA THR A 535 -49.33 6.97 -8.50
C THR A 535 -49.73 5.79 -9.38
N HIS A 536 -50.10 5.98 -10.65
CA HIS A 536 -50.61 4.88 -11.49
C HIS A 536 -49.56 4.17 -12.37
N LEU A 537 -48.39 4.75 -12.63
CA LEU A 537 -47.38 4.12 -13.49
C LEU A 537 -46.35 3.25 -12.74
N LEU A 538 -46.13 3.50 -11.44
CA LEU A 538 -45.15 2.73 -10.65
C LEU A 538 -45.69 1.35 -10.20
N TRP A 539 -47.01 1.17 -10.17
CA TRP A 539 -47.62 -0.08 -9.71
C TRP A 539 -47.62 -1.18 -10.79
N LEU A 540 -47.64 -0.81 -12.07
CA LEU A 540 -47.61 -1.76 -13.19
C LEU A 540 -46.23 -2.36 -13.47
N PHE A 541 -45.14 -1.71 -13.04
CA PHE A 541 -43.78 -2.19 -13.28
C PHE A 541 -43.28 -3.21 -12.22
N LEU A 542 -43.91 -3.26 -11.05
CA LEU A 542 -43.50 -4.14 -9.94
C LEU A 542 -44.21 -5.50 -9.90
N CYS A 543 -45.23 -5.74 -10.72
CA CYS A 543 -45.99 -6.99 -10.71
C CYS A 543 -45.53 -8.05 -11.74
N THR A 544 -44.47 -7.82 -12.53
CA THR A 544 -44.08 -8.73 -13.63
C THR A 544 -42.86 -9.61 -13.36
N LEU A 545 -42.44 -9.82 -12.11
CA LEU A 545 -41.32 -10.71 -11.78
C LEU A 545 -41.61 -11.57 -10.55
N THR A 546 -42.52 -12.55 -10.69
CA THR A 546 -42.55 -13.77 -9.86
C THR A 546 -43.08 -14.96 -10.66
N PHE A 547 -42.48 -16.15 -10.43
CA PHE A 547 -42.76 -17.50 -10.97
C PHE A 547 -42.18 -17.81 -12.38
N THR A 548 -41.33 -18.82 -12.64
CA THR A 548 -41.20 -20.25 -12.24
C THR A 548 -39.73 -20.70 -12.49
N ARG A 549 -39.11 -21.83 -12.06
CA ARG A 549 -39.59 -23.20 -11.81
C ARG A 549 -38.51 -24.10 -11.12
N ARG A 550 -38.99 -24.83 -10.09
CA ARG A 550 -38.73 -26.21 -9.58
C ARG A 550 -37.34 -26.89 -9.50
N ARG A 551 -37.16 -27.41 -8.27
CA ARG A 551 -36.28 -28.48 -7.77
C ARG A 551 -36.42 -29.83 -8.51
N GLY A 552 -35.30 -30.55 -8.63
CA GLY A 552 -35.21 -32.01 -8.78
C GLY A 552 -34.27 -32.58 -7.72
N THR A 553 -34.69 -33.67 -7.08
CA THR A 553 -33.99 -34.44 -6.03
C THR A 553 -32.89 -35.36 -6.59
N PRO A 554 -31.86 -35.76 -5.82
CA PRO A 554 -30.84 -36.70 -6.26
C PRO A 554 -31.14 -38.13 -5.78
N ASP A 555 -30.81 -39.12 -6.61
CA ASP A 555 -30.70 -40.51 -6.21
C ASP A 555 -29.33 -41.11 -6.57
N LYS A 556 -28.99 -42.13 -5.79
CA LYS A 556 -27.70 -42.79 -5.50
C LYS A 556 -26.93 -43.41 -6.68
N ILE A 557 -25.63 -43.70 -6.40
CA ILE A 557 -24.73 -44.83 -6.78
C ILE A 557 -23.32 -44.22 -6.99
N GLY A 558 -22.17 -44.72 -6.51
CA GLY A 558 -21.74 -45.90 -5.76
C GLY A 558 -20.19 -45.80 -5.61
N LYS A 559 -19.64 -46.41 -4.56
CA LYS A 559 -18.19 -46.44 -4.27
C LYS A 559 -17.42 -47.32 -5.26
N ALA A 560 -16.24 -46.89 -5.69
CA ALA A 560 -15.09 -47.75 -6.00
C ALA A 560 -13.78 -46.93 -5.97
N GLN A 561 -12.73 -47.53 -5.41
CA GLN A 561 -11.33 -47.13 -5.37
C GLN A 561 -10.53 -48.44 -5.59
N PRO A 562 -9.19 -48.42 -5.76
CA PRO A 562 -8.36 -47.76 -6.78
C PRO A 562 -7.59 -48.83 -7.60
N ASP A 563 -6.91 -48.48 -8.69
CA ASP A 563 -5.72 -49.23 -9.16
C ASP A 563 -4.90 -48.44 -10.20
N HIS A 564 -3.59 -48.44 -9.97
CA HIS A 564 -2.43 -48.25 -10.87
C HIS A 564 -2.54 -47.32 -12.09
N PHE A 565 -1.72 -46.26 -12.13
CA PHE A 565 -1.09 -45.80 -13.36
C PHE A 565 0.36 -45.34 -13.11
N ASP A 566 1.27 -45.97 -13.86
CA ASP A 566 2.70 -45.69 -13.99
C ASP A 566 2.97 -44.36 -14.70
N GLU A 567 4.14 -43.81 -14.39
CA GLU A 567 4.80 -42.69 -15.03
C GLU A 567 5.11 -42.98 -16.51
N GLU A 568 4.77 -42.04 -17.39
CA GLU A 568 5.58 -41.55 -18.52
C GLU A 568 4.68 -40.78 -19.48
N CYS A 569 4.85 -39.46 -19.59
CA CYS A 569 4.29 -38.70 -20.70
C CYS A 569 5.11 -37.44 -21.00
N SER A 570 6.09 -37.62 -21.90
CA SER A 570 6.57 -36.55 -22.77
C SER A 570 5.44 -36.11 -23.70
N TRP A 571 5.16 -34.80 -23.77
CA TRP A 571 4.28 -34.24 -24.80
C TRP A 571 5.03 -33.17 -25.60
N SER A 572 5.42 -33.54 -26.82
CA SER A 572 5.70 -32.63 -27.92
C SER A 572 4.40 -32.39 -28.70
N VAL A 573 3.96 -31.13 -28.77
CA VAL A 573 2.77 -30.75 -29.55
C VAL A 573 3.20 -30.22 -30.91
N HIS A 574 2.91 -30.97 -31.97
CA HIS A 574 2.84 -30.48 -33.34
C HIS A 574 1.49 -29.80 -33.57
N LEU A 575 1.50 -28.51 -33.90
CA LEU A 575 0.30 -27.76 -34.29
C LEU A 575 -0.05 -28.06 -35.74
N GLY A 576 -1.06 -28.91 -35.95
CA GLY A 576 -1.74 -29.09 -37.23
C GLY A 576 -2.76 -27.97 -37.48
N ARG A 577 -2.68 -27.36 -38.67
CA ARG A 577 -3.62 -26.37 -39.19
C ARG A 577 -5.06 -26.91 -39.21
N VAL A 578 -6.02 -26.15 -38.68
CA VAL A 578 -7.45 -26.37 -38.91
C VAL A 578 -7.89 -25.46 -40.05
N ASP A 579 -8.36 -26.08 -41.13
CA ASP A 579 -8.94 -25.45 -42.31
C ASP A 579 -10.46 -25.25 -42.11
N LEU A 580 -10.94 -24.05 -42.42
CA LEU A 580 -12.33 -23.63 -42.33
C LEU A 580 -13.05 -23.98 -43.62
N SER A 581 -13.85 -25.04 -43.66
CA SER A 581 -15.02 -25.05 -44.53
C SER A 581 -16.10 -26.09 -44.18
N ARG A 582 -17.35 -25.65 -44.34
CA ARG A 582 -18.61 -26.39 -44.61
C ARG A 582 -19.56 -26.73 -43.45
N HIS A 583 -20.64 -25.96 -43.45
CA HIS A 583 -22.02 -26.33 -43.11
C HIS A 583 -22.40 -27.79 -43.43
N ARG A 584 -23.16 -28.42 -42.53
CA ARG A 584 -24.57 -28.81 -42.75
C ARG A 584 -25.24 -29.30 -41.46
N ARG A 585 -26.51 -28.91 -41.30
CA ARG A 585 -27.49 -29.47 -40.34
C ARG A 585 -27.75 -30.94 -40.65
N CYS A 586 -28.07 -31.73 -39.63
CA CYS A 586 -29.32 -32.51 -39.57
C CYS A 586 -29.55 -33.12 -38.17
N THR A 587 -30.80 -32.95 -37.73
CA THR A 587 -31.61 -33.60 -36.67
C THR A 587 -31.08 -33.66 -35.25
#